data_AF-A0A135UY72-F1
#
_entry.id   AF-A0A135UY72-F1
#
_cell.length_a   1.000
_cell.length_b   1.000
_cell.length_c   1.000
_cell.angle_alpha   90.00
_cell.angle_beta   90.00
_cell.angle_gamma   90.00
#
_symmetry.space_group_name_H-M   'P 1'
#
loop_
_entity.id
_entity.type
_entity.pdbx_description
1 polymer ?
#
loop_
_entity_poly.entity_id
_entity_poly.type
_entity_poly.pdbx_seq_one_letter_code
_entity_poly.pdbx_strand_id
1 'polypeptide(L)'
;MKASLLFLAASTALAAPLESVPVARSEIGSFPIAELEAYYNAAYSVKPEETAALSPAISKRQYNGDTFNQLTDGTACRKVTLIWARGTTQSGNVGEAGSEGPVFFNALAGLVGTSNLAVQGVDYSASILGFLAGGDAAGSTTMANLVARAVTQCPSTKIVMSGYSQGGQLVHNAASKLTAAQTARVSAVLIFGDPFDGQAVGSIPASKVKVICHDGDNICDGGIIITADHRNYEQDAPAAAAFVAGLVA
;
A
#
# COMPACT_ATOMS: atom_id res chain seq x y z
N MET A 1 -28.72 60.23 19.87
CA MET A 1 -30.01 60.02 19.16
C MET A 1 -29.71 59.13 17.96
N LYS A 2 -30.26 57.93 17.75
CA LYS A 2 -31.42 57.22 18.27
C LYS A 2 -31.03 55.75 18.46
N ALA A 3 -31.44 55.17 19.58
CA ALA A 3 -31.48 53.72 19.77
C ALA A 3 -32.66 53.14 18.99
N SER A 4 -32.52 51.91 18.50
CA SER A 4 -33.68 51.10 18.09
C SER A 4 -33.48 49.69 18.62
N LEU A 5 -34.21 49.43 19.71
CA LEU A 5 -34.52 48.11 20.23
C LEU A 5 -35.30 47.33 19.17
N LEU A 6 -34.95 46.07 18.97
CA LEU A 6 -35.83 45.10 18.33
C LEU A 6 -35.91 43.84 19.20
N PHE A 7 -37.17 43.48 19.45
CA PHE A 7 -37.66 42.54 20.45
C PHE A 7 -37.25 41.09 20.17
N LEU A 8 -36.96 40.35 21.25
CA LEU A 8 -36.84 38.90 21.28
C LEU A 8 -38.25 38.28 21.18
N ALA A 9 -38.55 37.56 20.11
CA ALA A 9 -39.77 36.75 20.00
C ALA A 9 -39.46 35.31 20.43
N ALA A 10 -40.00 34.89 21.57
CA ALA A 10 -39.98 33.52 22.03
C ALA A 10 -40.89 32.65 21.14
N SER A 11 -40.34 31.62 20.51
CA SER A 11 -41.13 30.62 19.78
C SER A 11 -41.52 29.48 20.71
N THR A 12 -42.81 29.40 21.05
CA THR A 12 -43.42 28.24 21.70
C THR A 12 -43.68 27.15 20.66
N ALA A 13 -42.93 26.05 20.72
CA ALA A 13 -43.21 24.87 19.92
C ALA A 13 -44.45 24.15 20.48
N LEU A 14 -45.55 24.12 19.71
CA LEU A 14 -46.66 23.22 19.93
C LEU A 14 -46.25 21.82 19.42
N ALA A 15 -46.22 20.83 20.31
CA ALA A 15 -46.12 19.43 19.93
C ALA A 15 -47.47 18.96 19.36
N ALA A 16 -47.47 18.49 18.12
CA ALA A 16 -48.62 17.79 17.53
C ALA A 16 -48.57 16.30 17.93
N PRO A 17 -49.73 15.65 18.18
CA PRO A 17 -49.78 14.23 18.47
C PRO A 17 -49.55 13.41 17.20
N LEU A 18 -48.71 12.36 17.30
CA LEU A 18 -48.53 11.35 16.26
C LEU A 18 -49.77 10.45 16.20
N GLU A 19 -50.58 10.59 15.16
CA GLU A 19 -51.57 9.59 14.79
C GLU A 19 -50.84 8.33 14.28
N SER A 20 -51.15 7.19 14.89
CA SER A 20 -50.60 5.91 14.50
C SER A 20 -51.31 5.39 13.25
N VAL A 21 -50.56 5.30 12.15
CA VAL A 21 -51.02 4.62 10.93
C VAL A 21 -51.05 3.12 11.19
N PRO A 22 -52.18 2.41 10.99
CA PRO A 22 -52.19 0.97 11.10
C PRO A 22 -51.37 0.38 9.95
N VAL A 23 -50.26 -0.27 10.29
CA VAL A 23 -49.47 -1.06 9.35
C VAL A 23 -50.32 -2.27 8.95
N ALA A 24 -50.89 -2.23 7.76
CA ALA A 24 -51.46 -3.40 7.13
C ALA A 24 -50.32 -4.41 6.87
N ARG A 25 -50.27 -5.46 7.69
CA ARG A 25 -49.35 -6.58 7.49
C ARG A 25 -49.89 -7.39 6.32
N SER A 26 -49.37 -7.12 5.13
CA SER A 26 -49.51 -8.03 3.99
C SER A 26 -49.00 -9.39 4.43
N GLU A 27 -49.83 -10.42 4.30
CA GLU A 27 -49.43 -11.83 4.39
C GLU A 27 -48.36 -12.06 3.32
N ILE A 28 -47.08 -11.94 3.72
CA ILE A 28 -45.97 -12.29 2.86
C ILE A 28 -46.02 -13.81 2.77
N GLY A 29 -46.48 -14.32 1.63
CA GLY A 29 -46.44 -15.73 1.31
C GLY A 29 -45.07 -16.30 1.66
N SER A 30 -45.05 -17.49 2.25
CA SER A 30 -43.85 -18.18 2.72
C SER A 30 -42.69 -17.95 1.75
N PHE A 31 -41.67 -17.20 2.19
CA PHE A 31 -40.44 -17.05 1.42
C PHE A 31 -39.95 -18.46 1.10
N PRO A 32 -39.73 -18.80 -0.19
CA PRO A 32 -39.34 -20.15 -0.56
C PRO A 32 -37.87 -20.34 -0.19
N ILE A 33 -37.63 -20.63 1.10
CA ILE A 33 -36.31 -20.82 1.67
C ILE A 33 -35.57 -21.92 0.88
N ALA A 34 -36.31 -22.92 0.40
CA ALA A 34 -35.81 -23.97 -0.48
C ALA A 34 -35.29 -23.46 -1.83
N GLU A 35 -35.92 -22.46 -2.46
CA GLU A 35 -35.43 -21.88 -3.72
C GLU A 35 -34.24 -20.96 -3.49
N LEU A 36 -34.22 -20.23 -2.36
CA LEU A 36 -33.08 -19.40 -1.97
C LEU A 36 -31.85 -20.25 -1.60
N GLU A 37 -32.06 -21.36 -0.87
CA GLU A 37 -31.02 -22.34 -0.57
C GLU A 37 -30.55 -23.07 -1.83
N ALA A 38 -31.46 -23.43 -2.75
CA ALA A 38 -31.07 -24.02 -4.03
C ALA A 38 -30.26 -23.03 -4.88
N TYR A 39 -30.63 -21.75 -4.90
CA TYR A 39 -29.85 -20.69 -5.57
C TYR A 39 -28.49 -20.49 -4.91
N TYR A 40 -28.42 -20.42 -3.58
CA TYR A 40 -27.16 -20.27 -2.85
C TYR A 40 -26.24 -21.47 -3.09
N ASN A 41 -26.77 -22.69 -3.00
CA ASN A 41 -26.00 -23.90 -3.27
C ASN A 41 -25.61 -23.99 -4.76
N ALA A 42 -26.45 -23.58 -5.70
CA ALA A 42 -26.07 -23.57 -7.12
C ALA A 42 -25.04 -22.48 -7.45
N ALA A 43 -25.11 -21.31 -6.82
CA ALA A 43 -24.24 -20.16 -7.09
C ALA A 43 -22.93 -20.18 -6.28
N TYR A 44 -22.90 -20.84 -5.12
CA TYR A 44 -21.78 -20.85 -4.18
C TYR A 44 -21.31 -22.25 -3.75
N SER A 45 -21.74 -23.33 -4.43
CA SER A 45 -21.05 -24.62 -4.30
C SER A 45 -19.66 -24.51 -4.90
N VAL A 46 -18.69 -24.11 -4.07
CA VAL A 46 -17.28 -24.12 -4.44
C VAL A 46 -16.88 -25.57 -4.69
N LYS A 47 -16.44 -25.87 -5.91
CA LYS A 47 -16.00 -27.23 -6.25
C LYS A 47 -14.77 -27.57 -5.40
N PRO A 48 -14.60 -28.84 -4.95
CA PRO A 48 -13.44 -29.25 -4.15
C PRO A 48 -12.08 -28.94 -4.81
N GLU A 49 -12.06 -28.84 -6.14
CA GLU A 49 -10.89 -28.48 -6.93
C GLU A 49 -10.54 -26.98 -6.83
N GLU A 50 -11.55 -26.12 -6.64
CA GLU A 50 -11.41 -24.67 -6.50
C GLU A 50 -11.04 -24.31 -5.05
N THR A 51 -11.56 -25.02 -4.04
CA THR A 51 -11.07 -24.92 -2.65
C THR A 51 -9.63 -25.43 -2.51
N ALA A 52 -9.25 -26.49 -3.25
CA ALA A 52 -7.88 -26.97 -3.33
C ALA A 52 -6.94 -26.07 -4.13
N ALA A 53 -7.44 -25.21 -5.02
CA ALA A 53 -6.65 -24.16 -5.68
C ALA A 53 -6.50 -22.91 -4.79
N LEU A 54 -7.49 -22.61 -3.94
CA LEU A 54 -7.45 -21.53 -2.95
C LEU A 54 -6.57 -21.85 -1.74
N SER A 55 -6.49 -23.12 -1.33
CA SER A 55 -5.71 -23.56 -0.17
C SER A 55 -4.18 -23.35 -0.28
N PRO A 56 -3.51 -23.65 -1.41
CA PRO A 56 -2.11 -23.30 -1.65
C PRO A 56 -1.90 -21.78 -1.74
N ALA A 57 -2.87 -21.03 -2.27
CA ALA A 57 -2.78 -19.57 -2.38
C ALA A 57 -2.84 -18.88 -1.00
N ILE A 58 -3.66 -19.40 -0.08
CA ILE A 58 -3.75 -18.91 1.31
C ILE A 58 -2.54 -19.36 2.14
N SER A 59 -2.03 -20.57 1.90
CA SER A 59 -0.85 -21.09 2.62
C SER A 59 0.51 -20.56 2.11
N LYS A 60 0.55 -19.86 0.97
CA LYS A 60 1.80 -19.35 0.35
C LYS A 60 2.14 -17.89 0.63
N ARG A 61 1.22 -17.05 1.11
CA ARG A 61 1.57 -15.65 1.43
C ARG A 61 2.41 -15.63 2.70
N GLN A 62 3.73 -15.42 2.56
CA GLN A 62 4.64 -15.30 3.70
C GLN A 62 4.68 -13.89 4.28
N TYR A 63 4.30 -12.89 3.50
CA TYR A 63 4.25 -11.51 3.95
C TYR A 63 2.81 -11.10 4.27
N ASN A 64 2.31 -11.50 5.46
CA ASN A 64 0.95 -11.19 5.95
C ASN A 64 0.92 -10.28 7.20
N GLY A 65 2.07 -9.71 7.57
CA GLY A 65 2.18 -8.73 8.65
C GLY A 65 2.32 -7.31 8.09
N ASP A 66 2.21 -6.32 8.96
CA ASP A 66 2.44 -4.91 8.62
C ASP A 66 3.88 -4.45 8.91
N THR A 67 4.70 -5.34 9.46
CA THR A 67 6.06 -5.04 9.92
C THR A 67 7.04 -6.13 9.51
N PHE A 68 8.07 -5.77 8.74
CA PHE A 68 9.17 -6.67 8.35
C PHE A 68 10.53 -6.00 8.55
N ASN A 69 11.48 -6.73 9.16
CA ASN A 69 12.79 -6.21 9.55
C ASN A 69 13.94 -7.16 9.17
N GLN A 70 13.81 -7.90 8.06
CA GLN A 70 14.70 -9.02 7.74
C GLN A 70 16.14 -8.61 7.39
N LEU A 71 16.44 -7.31 7.27
CA LEU A 71 17.82 -6.85 7.18
C LEU A 71 18.44 -6.60 8.57
N THR A 72 17.62 -6.33 9.58
CA THR A 72 18.05 -5.83 10.89
C THR A 72 17.68 -6.73 12.08
N ASP A 73 16.87 -7.76 11.87
CA ASP A 73 16.38 -8.66 12.93
C ASP A 73 17.28 -9.90 13.15
N GLY A 74 18.43 -9.96 12.48
CA GLY A 74 19.36 -11.09 12.54
C GLY A 74 19.07 -12.20 11.52
N THR A 75 18.07 -12.04 10.66
CA THR A 75 17.86 -12.93 9.50
C THR A 75 19.13 -12.97 8.64
N ALA A 76 19.55 -14.18 8.24
CA ALA A 76 20.70 -14.37 7.38
C ALA A 76 20.47 -13.69 6.01
N CYS A 77 21.54 -13.17 5.41
CA CYS A 77 21.48 -12.52 4.11
C CYS A 77 20.81 -13.41 3.06
N ARG A 78 19.86 -12.83 2.34
CA ARG A 78 19.17 -13.46 1.20
C ARG A 78 19.70 -12.89 -0.12
N LYS A 79 19.37 -13.55 -1.24
CA LYS A 79 19.84 -13.13 -2.57
C LYS A 79 19.31 -11.75 -2.97
N VAL A 80 18.13 -11.39 -2.51
CA VAL A 80 17.45 -10.12 -2.78
C VAL A 80 17.09 -9.46 -1.45
N THR A 81 17.40 -8.17 -1.32
CA THR A 81 16.97 -7.33 -0.20
C THR A 81 16.11 -6.21 -0.75
N LEU A 82 14.81 -6.27 -0.45
CA LEU A 82 13.84 -5.24 -0.76
C LEU A 82 13.69 -4.29 0.43
N ILE A 83 14.05 -3.03 0.22
CA ILE A 83 13.86 -1.95 1.17
C ILE A 83 12.62 -1.15 0.74
N TRP A 84 11.58 -1.17 1.57
CA TRP A 84 10.25 -0.66 1.25
C TRP A 84 9.86 0.52 2.15
N ALA A 85 9.37 1.61 1.56
CA ALA A 85 8.71 2.69 2.28
C ALA A 85 7.20 2.70 1.98
N ARG A 86 6.36 2.59 3.02
CA ARG A 86 4.89 2.52 2.89
C ARG A 86 4.26 3.86 2.48
N GLY A 87 2.95 3.89 2.29
CA GLY A 87 2.17 5.10 2.02
C GLY A 87 1.79 5.87 3.29
N THR A 88 1.35 7.12 3.11
CA THR A 88 0.86 7.97 4.20
C THR A 88 -0.24 7.24 5.00
N THR A 89 -0.17 7.29 6.33
CA THR A 89 -1.10 6.67 7.30
C THR A 89 -1.15 5.15 7.32
N GLN A 90 -0.39 4.45 6.48
CA GLN A 90 -0.37 2.98 6.52
C GLN A 90 0.24 2.46 7.83
N SER A 91 -0.20 1.28 8.26
CA SER A 91 0.24 0.63 9.49
C SER A 91 1.66 0.07 9.41
N GLY A 92 2.23 -0.23 10.59
CA GLY A 92 3.55 -0.84 10.73
C GLY A 92 4.65 -0.11 9.97
N ASN A 93 5.54 -0.85 9.31
CA ASN A 93 6.60 -0.30 8.45
C ASN A 93 6.44 -0.67 6.96
N VAL A 94 5.44 -1.49 6.61
CA VAL A 94 5.15 -1.86 5.21
C VAL A 94 3.70 -1.70 4.76
N GLY A 95 2.75 -1.45 5.67
CA GLY A 95 1.31 -1.48 5.37
C GLY A 95 0.67 -2.86 5.59
N GLU A 96 -0.65 -2.93 5.66
CA GLU A 96 -1.41 -4.15 6.01
C GLU A 96 -1.27 -5.26 4.96
N ALA A 97 -1.53 -6.52 5.33
CA ALA A 97 -1.33 -7.70 4.49
C ALA A 97 -1.97 -7.66 3.08
N GLY A 98 -3.04 -6.87 2.92
CA GLY A 98 -3.77 -6.70 1.66
C GLY A 98 -3.41 -5.45 0.88
N SER A 99 -2.48 -4.63 1.37
CA SER A 99 -2.07 -3.38 0.72
C SER A 99 -0.88 -3.59 -0.22
N GLU A 100 -0.52 -2.52 -0.92
CA GLU A 100 0.43 -2.48 -2.03
C GLU A 100 1.73 -3.21 -1.71
N GLY A 101 2.33 -2.93 -0.53
CA GLY A 101 3.58 -3.53 -0.08
C GLY A 101 3.48 -5.05 0.05
N PRO A 102 2.76 -5.59 1.04
CA PRO A 102 2.66 -7.04 1.23
C PRO A 102 2.16 -7.82 0.01
N VAL A 103 1.24 -7.28 -0.80
CA VAL A 103 0.81 -7.93 -2.04
C VAL A 103 1.95 -7.99 -3.06
N PHE A 104 2.71 -6.90 -3.25
CA PHE A 104 3.91 -6.87 -4.08
C PHE A 104 5.00 -7.84 -3.58
N PHE A 105 5.26 -7.90 -2.27
CA PHE A 105 6.30 -8.78 -1.71
C PHE A 105 5.99 -10.25 -1.97
N ASN A 106 4.72 -10.65 -1.78
CA ASN A 106 4.27 -12.01 -2.05
C ASN A 106 4.36 -12.35 -3.55
N ALA A 107 4.02 -11.41 -4.45
CA ALA A 107 4.20 -11.58 -5.88
C ALA A 107 5.68 -11.76 -6.26
N LEU A 108 6.56 -10.90 -5.74
CA LEU A 108 8.00 -10.99 -5.98
C LEU A 108 8.59 -12.30 -5.44
N ALA A 109 8.22 -12.69 -4.22
CA ALA A 109 8.64 -13.96 -3.63
C ALA A 109 8.19 -15.18 -4.42
N GLY A 110 7.03 -15.12 -5.09
CA GLY A 110 6.56 -16.15 -6.01
C GLY A 110 7.49 -16.35 -7.20
N LEU A 111 8.20 -15.31 -7.63
CA LEU A 111 9.13 -15.34 -8.77
C LEU A 111 10.57 -15.65 -8.35
N VAL A 112 11.07 -15.01 -7.31
CA VAL A 112 12.49 -15.15 -6.88
C VAL A 112 12.70 -16.27 -5.87
N GLY A 113 11.61 -16.84 -5.32
CA GLY A 113 11.61 -17.81 -4.24
C GLY A 113 11.67 -17.14 -2.87
N THR A 114 10.82 -17.56 -1.95
CA THR A 114 10.63 -16.84 -0.68
C THR A 114 11.85 -16.87 0.24
N SER A 115 12.64 -17.95 0.21
CA SER A 115 13.92 -18.02 0.94
C SER A 115 14.99 -17.07 0.39
N ASN A 116 14.80 -16.54 -0.83
CA ASN A 116 15.74 -15.64 -1.50
C ASN A 116 15.38 -14.16 -1.33
N LEU A 117 14.18 -13.83 -0.84
CA LEU A 117 13.74 -12.44 -0.65
C LEU A 117 13.77 -12.05 0.82
N ALA A 118 14.55 -11.02 1.18
CA ALA A 118 14.46 -10.35 2.48
C ALA A 118 13.71 -9.03 2.29
N VAL A 119 12.67 -8.79 3.11
CA VAL A 119 11.92 -7.54 3.14
C VAL A 119 12.30 -6.75 4.38
N GLN A 120 12.63 -5.48 4.16
CA GLN A 120 12.92 -4.51 5.20
C GLN A 120 12.05 -3.27 4.98
N GLY A 121 11.10 -3.05 5.89
CA GLY A 121 10.35 -1.80 5.91
C GLY A 121 11.18 -0.65 6.46
N VAL A 122 10.96 0.54 5.95
CA VAL A 122 11.49 1.79 6.50
C VAL A 122 10.58 2.19 7.65
N ASP A 123 11.13 2.26 8.86
CA ASP A 123 10.38 2.75 10.02
C ASP A 123 10.41 4.29 10.04
N TYR A 124 9.22 4.89 9.90
CA TYR A 124 9.01 6.33 9.88
C TYR A 124 7.53 6.64 10.12
N SER A 125 7.20 7.91 10.33
CA SER A 125 5.86 8.33 10.78
C SER A 125 4.74 8.08 9.78
N ALA A 126 5.03 8.09 8.48
CA ALA A 126 4.05 8.12 7.40
C ALA A 126 2.95 9.18 7.61
N SER A 127 3.29 10.32 8.21
CA SER A 127 2.29 11.34 8.56
C SER A 127 1.88 12.18 7.35
N ILE A 128 0.68 12.76 7.39
CA ILE A 128 0.20 13.69 6.36
C ILE A 128 1.15 14.90 6.23
N LEU A 129 1.64 15.43 7.35
CA LEU A 129 2.62 16.52 7.35
C LEU A 129 3.94 16.11 6.67
N GLY A 130 4.39 14.86 6.87
CA GLY A 130 5.55 14.31 6.18
C GLY A 130 5.36 14.30 4.67
N PHE A 131 4.20 13.87 4.17
CA PHE A 131 3.87 13.89 2.74
C PHE A 131 3.91 15.32 2.17
N LEU A 132 3.23 16.26 2.83
CA LEU A 132 3.16 17.66 2.39
C LEU A 132 4.52 18.37 2.42
N ALA A 133 5.45 17.89 3.25
CA ALA A 133 6.82 18.38 3.32
C ALA A 133 7.75 17.80 2.23
N GLY A 134 7.25 16.94 1.34
CA GLY A 134 8.07 16.27 0.31
C GLY A 134 8.64 14.93 0.76
N GLY A 135 8.04 14.30 1.77
CA GLY A 135 8.50 13.06 2.39
C GLY A 135 9.15 13.28 3.76
N ASP A 136 9.00 12.31 4.66
CA ASP A 136 9.63 12.34 5.98
C ASP A 136 11.17 12.35 5.87
N ALA A 137 11.81 13.41 6.36
CA ALA A 137 13.26 13.60 6.24
C ALA A 137 14.07 12.56 7.03
N ALA A 138 13.56 12.14 8.20
CA ALA A 138 14.18 11.11 9.00
C ALA A 138 14.02 9.74 8.33
N GLY A 139 12.82 9.41 7.86
CA GLY A 139 12.53 8.19 7.08
C GLY A 139 13.37 8.09 5.80
N SER A 140 13.53 9.20 5.07
CA SER A 140 14.41 9.26 3.89
C SER A 140 15.86 8.94 4.24
N THR A 141 16.35 9.44 5.38
CA THR A 141 17.68 9.14 5.90
C THR A 141 17.79 7.69 6.37
N THR A 142 16.76 7.16 7.03
CA THR A 142 16.66 5.76 7.43
C THR A 142 16.75 4.84 6.21
N MET A 143 16.02 5.13 5.13
CA MET A 143 16.07 4.33 3.91
C MET A 143 17.48 4.33 3.28
N ALA A 144 18.14 5.49 3.19
CA ALA A 144 19.53 5.57 2.72
C ALA A 144 20.50 4.76 3.60
N ASN A 145 20.32 4.81 4.93
CA ASN A 145 21.10 4.02 5.88
C ASN A 145 20.85 2.51 5.74
N LEU A 146 19.62 2.09 5.44
CA LEU A 146 19.29 0.69 5.17
C LEU A 146 19.95 0.20 3.89
N VAL A 147 20.01 1.03 2.84
CA VAL A 147 20.78 0.72 1.62
C VAL A 147 22.26 0.56 1.96
N ALA A 148 22.84 1.51 2.70
CA ALA A 148 24.23 1.44 3.15
C ALA A 148 24.51 0.17 3.96
N ARG A 149 23.58 -0.23 4.84
CA ARG A 149 23.67 -1.46 5.63
C ARG A 149 23.58 -2.70 4.75
N ALA A 150 22.68 -2.75 3.78
CA ALA A 150 22.58 -3.89 2.85
C ALA A 150 23.88 -4.07 2.06
N VAL A 151 24.52 -2.97 1.64
CA VAL A 151 25.83 -3.00 0.96
C VAL A 151 26.92 -3.63 1.82
N THR A 152 26.97 -3.31 3.12
CA THR A 152 28.05 -3.77 4.01
C THR A 152 27.77 -5.16 4.61
N GLN A 153 26.55 -5.40 5.08
CA GLN A 153 26.16 -6.62 5.78
C GLN A 153 25.91 -7.78 4.80
N CYS A 154 25.37 -7.50 3.62
CA CYS A 154 25.00 -8.51 2.63
C CYS A 154 25.63 -8.19 1.25
N PRO A 155 26.97 -8.25 1.10
CA PRO A 155 27.67 -7.78 -0.09
C PRO A 155 27.35 -8.55 -1.38
N SER A 156 26.67 -9.70 -1.30
CA SER A 156 26.18 -10.46 -2.46
C SER A 156 24.71 -10.19 -2.81
N THR A 157 23.95 -9.49 -1.95
CA THR A 157 22.53 -9.23 -2.17
C THR A 157 22.30 -8.26 -3.33
N LYS A 158 21.22 -8.49 -4.06
CA LYS A 158 20.64 -7.53 -5.00
C LYS A 158 19.71 -6.61 -4.23
N ILE A 159 20.07 -5.32 -4.18
CA ILE A 159 19.32 -4.32 -3.43
C ILE A 159 18.21 -3.74 -4.31
N VAL A 160 16.98 -3.78 -3.81
CA VAL A 160 15.81 -3.13 -4.43
C VAL A 160 15.34 -2.04 -3.49
N MET A 161 15.16 -0.83 -4.03
CA MET A 161 14.50 0.27 -3.31
C MET A 161 13.07 0.39 -3.84
N SER A 162 12.09 0.52 -2.96
CA SER A 162 10.71 0.67 -3.41
C SER A 162 9.86 1.44 -2.42
N GLY A 163 8.77 2.02 -2.90
CA GLY A 163 7.79 2.65 -2.04
C GLY A 163 6.49 3.00 -2.74
N TYR A 164 5.50 3.38 -1.93
CA TYR A 164 4.17 3.78 -2.39
C TYR A 164 3.83 5.18 -1.87
N SER A 165 3.28 6.06 -2.72
CA SER A 165 2.83 7.40 -2.30
C SER A 165 3.95 8.21 -1.64
N GLN A 166 3.79 8.64 -0.38
CA GLN A 166 4.87 9.26 0.41
C GLN A 166 6.15 8.42 0.44
N GLY A 167 6.05 7.10 0.44
CA GLY A 167 7.19 6.20 0.35
C GLY A 167 7.99 6.36 -0.95
N GLY A 168 7.35 6.75 -2.05
CA GLY A 168 8.02 7.16 -3.29
C GLY A 168 8.90 8.40 -3.09
N GLN A 169 8.40 9.41 -2.37
CA GLN A 169 9.21 10.58 -2.00
C GLN A 169 10.44 10.17 -1.18
N LEU A 170 10.29 9.23 -0.23
CA LEU A 170 11.43 8.68 0.52
C LEU A 170 12.44 7.98 -0.39
N VAL A 171 12.00 7.25 -1.42
CA VAL A 171 12.89 6.60 -2.42
C VAL A 171 13.75 7.67 -3.13
N HIS A 172 13.14 8.73 -3.65
CA HIS A 172 13.85 9.84 -4.31
C HIS A 172 14.83 10.54 -3.37
N ASN A 173 14.36 10.87 -2.16
CA ASN A 173 15.17 11.56 -1.16
C ASN A 173 16.34 10.70 -0.68
N ALA A 174 16.13 9.40 -0.50
CA ALA A 174 17.16 8.45 -0.12
C ALA A 174 18.21 8.28 -1.22
N ALA A 175 17.77 8.12 -2.48
CA ALA A 175 18.67 8.00 -3.62
C ALA A 175 19.60 9.21 -3.76
N SER A 176 19.11 10.42 -3.47
CA SER A 176 19.90 11.65 -3.47
C SER A 176 20.94 11.74 -2.34
N LYS A 177 20.82 10.89 -1.30
CA LYS A 177 21.75 10.81 -0.17
C LYS A 177 22.80 9.71 -0.35
N LEU A 178 22.63 8.81 -1.33
CA LEU A 178 23.57 7.72 -1.56
C LEU A 178 24.87 8.24 -2.17
N THR A 179 25.98 7.66 -1.74
CA THR A 179 27.26 7.80 -2.44
C THR A 179 27.20 7.08 -3.79
N ALA A 180 28.05 7.48 -4.75
CA ALA A 180 28.13 6.79 -6.05
C ALA A 180 28.37 5.27 -5.91
N ALA A 181 29.18 4.86 -4.94
CA ALA A 181 29.42 3.44 -4.65
C ALA A 181 28.15 2.72 -4.16
N GLN A 182 27.35 3.35 -3.31
CA GLN A 182 26.06 2.79 -2.86
C GLN A 182 25.02 2.78 -3.99
N THR A 183 24.92 3.86 -4.78
CA THR A 183 24.04 3.93 -5.96
C THR A 183 24.33 2.78 -6.94
N ALA A 184 25.61 2.49 -7.20
CA ALA A 184 26.01 1.41 -8.09
C ALA A 184 25.54 0.02 -7.61
N ARG A 185 25.29 -0.14 -6.30
CA ARG A 185 24.81 -1.39 -5.68
C ARG A 185 23.30 -1.58 -5.78
N VAL A 186 22.54 -0.54 -6.09
CA VAL A 186 21.08 -0.65 -6.31
C VAL A 186 20.83 -1.37 -7.64
N SER A 187 20.08 -2.46 -7.58
CA SER A 187 19.78 -3.33 -8.72
C SER A 187 18.48 -2.94 -9.42
N ALA A 188 17.46 -2.55 -8.65
CA ALA A 188 16.17 -2.09 -9.17
C ALA A 188 15.55 -1.03 -8.24
N VAL A 189 14.73 -0.16 -8.82
CA VAL A 189 13.85 0.78 -8.13
C VAL A 189 12.43 0.62 -8.66
N LEU A 190 11.45 0.51 -7.78
CA LEU A 190 10.04 0.44 -8.13
C LEU A 190 9.23 1.40 -7.26
N ILE A 191 8.45 2.30 -7.85
CA ILE A 191 7.60 3.24 -7.11
C ILE A 191 6.16 3.13 -7.60
N PHE A 192 5.21 3.03 -6.66
CA PHE A 192 3.77 3.06 -6.93
C PHE A 192 3.20 4.41 -6.52
N GLY A 193 2.37 5.04 -7.37
CA GLY A 193 1.69 6.30 -7.04
C GLY A 193 2.67 7.42 -6.65
N ASP A 194 3.67 7.68 -7.50
CA ASP A 194 4.81 8.53 -7.18
C ASP A 194 4.48 10.03 -7.21
N PRO A 195 4.57 10.77 -6.08
CA PRO A 195 4.34 12.22 -6.06
C PRO A 195 5.38 13.03 -6.85
N PHE A 196 6.51 12.39 -7.19
CA PHE A 196 7.58 12.98 -7.99
C PHE A 196 7.68 12.33 -9.38
N ASP A 197 6.57 11.81 -9.91
CA ASP A 197 6.55 11.21 -11.24
C ASP A 197 7.17 12.14 -12.31
N GLY A 198 7.87 11.53 -13.25
CA GLY A 198 8.68 12.22 -14.26
C GLY A 198 10.04 12.74 -13.77
N GLN A 199 10.33 12.75 -12.46
CA GLN A 199 11.65 13.11 -11.94
C GLN A 199 12.61 11.91 -11.92
N ALA A 200 13.91 12.18 -12.05
CA ALA A 200 14.92 11.14 -11.89
C ALA A 200 15.06 10.71 -10.43
N VAL A 201 15.26 9.40 -10.20
CA VAL A 201 15.56 8.86 -8.87
C VAL A 201 17.06 9.01 -8.57
N GLY A 202 17.46 10.23 -8.18
CA GLY A 202 18.86 10.58 -7.94
C GLY A 202 19.74 10.29 -9.17
N SER A 203 20.84 9.56 -8.97
CA SER A 203 21.75 9.13 -10.04
C SER A 203 21.56 7.66 -10.46
N ILE A 204 20.46 7.02 -10.06
CA ILE A 204 20.16 5.65 -10.48
C ILE A 204 19.76 5.65 -11.96
N PRO A 205 20.37 4.79 -12.82
CA PRO A 205 20.01 4.73 -14.23
C PRO A 205 18.53 4.42 -14.44
N ALA A 206 17.87 5.16 -15.34
CA ALA A 206 16.45 4.97 -15.64
C ALA A 206 16.09 3.54 -16.08
N SER A 207 17.04 2.80 -16.66
CA SER A 207 16.86 1.38 -17.02
C SER A 207 16.65 0.45 -15.82
N LYS A 208 16.94 0.89 -14.59
CA LYS A 208 16.69 0.18 -13.34
C LYS A 208 15.45 0.68 -12.61
N VAL A 209 14.80 1.74 -13.11
CA VAL A 209 13.70 2.42 -12.43
C VAL A 209 12.39 2.12 -13.15
N LYS A 210 11.36 1.74 -12.39
CA LYS A 210 9.98 1.69 -12.85
C LYS A 210 9.11 2.49 -11.91
N VAL A 211 8.38 3.46 -12.45
CA VAL A 211 7.27 4.12 -11.78
C VAL A 211 5.98 3.56 -12.36
N ILE A 212 5.00 3.31 -11.50
CA ILE A 212 3.64 2.90 -11.85
C ILE A 212 2.71 3.98 -11.28
N CYS A 213 2.07 4.71 -12.19
CA CYS A 213 1.08 5.72 -11.90
C CYS A 213 -0.18 5.41 -12.72
N HIS A 214 -1.33 5.39 -12.06
CA HIS A 214 -2.61 5.17 -12.71
C HIS A 214 -3.17 6.48 -13.27
N ASP A 215 -3.86 6.37 -14.41
CA ASP A 215 -4.64 7.49 -14.94
C ASP A 215 -5.70 7.89 -13.91
N GLY A 216 -5.75 9.17 -13.54
CA GLY A 216 -6.65 9.67 -12.50
C GLY A 216 -6.08 9.65 -11.07
N ASP A 217 -4.85 9.18 -10.88
CA ASP A 217 -4.13 9.36 -9.63
C ASP A 217 -3.59 10.80 -9.49
N ASN A 218 -4.32 11.64 -8.76
CA ASN A 218 -3.94 13.03 -8.55
C ASN A 218 -2.62 13.20 -7.78
N ILE A 219 -2.16 12.18 -7.05
CA ILE A 219 -0.88 12.25 -6.35
C ILE A 219 0.28 12.20 -7.36
N CYS A 220 0.17 11.37 -8.40
CA CYS A 220 1.15 11.34 -9.48
C CYS A 220 1.26 12.67 -10.25
N ASP A 221 0.16 13.43 -10.30
CA ASP A 221 0.13 14.78 -10.88
C ASP A 221 0.72 15.86 -9.96
N GLY A 222 1.33 15.48 -8.83
CA GLY A 222 1.86 16.40 -7.81
C GLY A 222 0.79 17.03 -6.92
N GLY A 223 -0.42 16.48 -6.95
CA GLY A 223 -1.53 16.89 -6.11
C GLY A 223 -1.51 16.28 -4.71
N ILE A 224 -2.62 16.46 -4.00
CA ILE A 224 -2.79 15.98 -2.61
C ILE A 224 -4.12 15.25 -2.39
N ILE A 225 -4.91 15.07 -3.46
CA ILE A 225 -6.21 14.43 -3.38
C ILE A 225 -6.03 12.93 -3.58
N ILE A 226 -6.53 12.14 -2.62
CA ILE A 226 -6.50 10.69 -2.70
C ILE A 226 -7.72 10.21 -3.49
N THR A 227 -7.52 9.85 -4.74
CA THR A 227 -8.55 9.29 -5.62
C THR A 227 -8.67 7.76 -5.42
N ALA A 228 -9.64 7.14 -6.10
CA ALA A 228 -9.73 5.68 -6.11
C ALA A 228 -8.51 5.04 -6.80
N ASP A 229 -8.01 5.67 -7.85
CA ASP A 229 -6.85 5.21 -8.63
C ASP A 229 -5.53 5.32 -7.88
N HIS A 230 -5.47 6.10 -6.79
CA HIS A 230 -4.31 6.09 -5.89
C HIS A 230 -4.32 4.89 -4.91
N ARG A 231 -5.42 4.15 -4.78
CA ARG A 231 -5.64 3.15 -3.70
C ARG A 231 -5.76 1.70 -4.20
N ASN A 232 -5.31 1.42 -5.42
CA ASN A 232 -5.54 0.14 -6.07
C ASN A 232 -4.27 -0.46 -6.73
N TYR A 233 -3.07 -0.03 -6.32
CA TYR A 233 -1.80 -0.50 -6.89
C TYR A 233 -1.44 -1.96 -6.54
N GLU A 234 -2.17 -2.58 -5.61
CA GLU A 234 -2.07 -4.03 -5.38
C GLU A 234 -2.41 -4.85 -6.62
N GLN A 235 -3.16 -4.27 -7.58
CA GLN A 235 -3.50 -4.88 -8.85
C GLN A 235 -2.28 -5.01 -9.79
N ASP A 236 -1.30 -4.12 -9.65
CA ASP A 236 -0.07 -4.11 -10.45
C ASP A 236 1.03 -5.01 -9.91
N ALA A 237 0.86 -5.55 -8.70
CA ALA A 237 1.84 -6.37 -8.02
C ALA A 237 2.46 -7.48 -8.90
N PRO A 238 1.71 -8.22 -9.77
CA PRO A 238 2.31 -9.18 -10.68
C PRO A 238 3.28 -8.56 -11.70
N ALA A 239 2.91 -7.44 -12.32
CA ALA A 239 3.74 -6.76 -13.32
C ALA A 239 4.96 -6.09 -12.68
N ALA A 240 4.75 -5.44 -11.52
CA ALA A 240 5.79 -4.89 -10.67
C ALA A 240 6.81 -5.95 -10.25
N ALA A 241 6.35 -7.11 -9.77
CA ALA A 241 7.19 -8.24 -9.39
C ALA A 241 7.99 -8.76 -10.58
N ALA A 242 7.38 -8.88 -11.76
CA ALA A 242 8.07 -9.34 -12.97
C ALA A 242 9.19 -8.39 -13.40
N PHE A 243 8.96 -7.07 -13.34
CA PHE A 243 9.99 -6.07 -13.61
C PHE A 243 11.18 -6.21 -12.65
N VAL A 244 10.92 -6.26 -11.33
CA VAL A 244 11.98 -6.37 -10.33
C VAL A 244 12.73 -7.71 -10.48
N ALA A 245 12.00 -8.82 -10.64
CA ALA A 245 12.59 -10.14 -10.84
C ALA A 245 13.51 -10.18 -12.06
N GLY A 246 13.14 -9.54 -13.17
CA GLY A 246 13.99 -9.44 -14.36
C GLY A 246 15.36 -8.77 -14.14
N LEU A 247 15.53 -8.04 -13.04
CA LEU A 247 16.78 -7.36 -12.67
C LEU A 247 17.55 -8.05 -11.53
N VAL A 248 16.91 -8.96 -10.78
CA VAL A 248 17.48 -9.54 -9.55
C VAL A 248 17.47 -11.07 -9.45
N ALA A 249 16.70 -11.75 -10.31
CA ALA A 249 16.59 -13.21 -10.33
C ALA A 249 17.84 -13.91 -10.91
#